data_AF-A0A3B8ZDU7-F1
#
_entry.id   AF-A0A3B8ZDU7-F1
#
_cell.length_a   1.000
_cell.length_b   1.000
_cell.length_c   1.000
_cell.angle_alpha   90.00
_cell.angle_beta   90.00
_cell.angle_gamma   90.00
#
_symmetry.space_group_name_H-M   'P 1'
#
loop_
_entity.id
_entity.type
_entity.pdbx_description
1 polymer ?
#
loop_
_entity_poly.entity_id
_entity_poly.type
_entity_poly.pdbx_seq_one_letter_code
_entity_poly.pdbx_strand_id
1 'polypeptide(L)'
;MWHSFLRTFGLLTLVLNAIYSVQSSEAPSVKIGQFAQENPVKLTELAGQSIVDARHLFLDASGALNLLTSDQRWVMNDAGSWSRSDWPILPACNHVLSLGMYTLLATDQGLMEWQPGLTPNAAGRTNPAGLSGTKVNFLSRSVSGKLAAATDVGVFETDDQQQWQPVPVLDQVGRQWAVRDVRIVVYDHTDQLWVGQTAGLACRTQQGWRFYEGRDGLPYADFTCAAAGPDGRVWFGTKIGVVGWDNHRFFYRQGQRFLPGDSVRSIAVTADATPWIATDGGVSNLQNRDMTLEQKAAHYEDQIDRFIKRTQYGYTSEVQLKAPGDLSEIIYTDSDNDGLWTAMYGASQCFATAVTGSARHRAAAKQALEAIRFLQKVTQGGKPSPPLGYIARTVLPITADDPNQGRLEADRRMQAKHDLLWKVYEPRWPKSADGQWYWKSDTSSDELDGHFFFLPLYYDLAQNCL
;
A
#
# COMPACT_ATOMS: atom_id res chain seq x y z
N MET A 1 30.73 2.50 2.62
CA MET A 1 30.57 1.02 2.70
C MET A 1 29.47 0.60 3.69
N TRP A 2 29.49 1.03 4.96
CA TRP A 2 28.47 0.66 5.96
C TRP A 2 27.01 1.07 5.63
N HIS A 3 26.79 2.26 5.05
CA HIS A 3 25.45 2.69 4.60
C HIS A 3 24.91 1.89 3.40
N SER A 4 25.79 1.40 2.52
CA SER A 4 25.40 0.51 1.42
C SER A 4 24.99 -0.85 1.97
N PHE A 5 25.76 -1.37 2.95
CA PHE A 5 25.50 -2.65 3.59
C PHE A 5 24.16 -2.65 4.35
N LEU A 6 23.84 -1.60 5.10
CA LEU A 6 22.56 -1.49 5.83
C LEU A 6 21.34 -1.31 4.91
N ARG A 7 21.49 -0.60 3.77
CA ARG A 7 20.43 -0.51 2.75
C ARG A 7 20.16 -1.88 2.13
N THR A 8 21.21 -2.57 1.66
CA THR A 8 21.09 -3.92 1.09
C THR A 8 20.55 -4.92 2.12
N PHE A 9 20.93 -4.77 3.40
CA PHE A 9 20.56 -5.68 4.47
C PHE A 9 19.09 -5.56 4.91
N GLY A 10 18.61 -4.33 5.10
CA GLY A 10 17.19 -4.08 5.40
C GLY A 10 16.28 -4.61 4.29
N LEU A 11 16.68 -4.45 3.03
CA LEU A 11 16.01 -5.09 1.89
C LEU A 11 16.04 -6.62 1.98
N LEU A 12 17.20 -7.23 2.27
CA LEU A 12 17.37 -8.68 2.27
C LEU A 12 16.49 -9.37 3.34
N THR A 13 16.41 -8.81 4.55
CA THR A 13 15.54 -9.28 5.64
C THR A 13 14.05 -9.27 5.28
N LEU A 14 13.60 -8.26 4.54
CA LEU A 14 12.20 -8.12 4.16
C LEU A 14 11.81 -8.92 2.93
N VAL A 15 12.67 -8.94 1.90
CA VAL A 15 12.45 -9.67 0.65
C VAL A 15 12.18 -11.15 0.93
N LEU A 16 12.81 -11.74 1.95
CA LEU A 16 12.72 -13.16 2.23
C LEU A 16 11.51 -13.56 3.09
N ASN A 17 11.05 -12.69 4.00
CA ASN A 17 9.82 -12.92 4.77
C ASN A 17 8.54 -12.85 3.92
N ALA A 18 8.58 -12.23 2.73
CA ALA A 18 7.44 -12.16 1.82
C ALA A 18 7.46 -13.19 0.69
N ILE A 19 8.63 -13.77 0.34
CA ILE A 19 8.78 -14.68 -0.81
C ILE A 19 8.14 -16.06 -0.58
N TYR A 20 7.71 -16.40 0.64
CA TYR A 20 7.37 -17.77 1.00
C TYR A 20 5.88 -18.13 1.16
N SER A 21 4.94 -17.24 0.81
CA SER A 21 3.50 -17.59 0.82
C SER A 21 2.86 -17.87 -0.54
N VAL A 22 3.60 -17.87 -1.64
CA VAL A 22 3.03 -18.27 -2.94
C VAL A 22 3.20 -19.78 -3.16
N GLN A 23 2.38 -20.58 -2.46
CA GLN A 23 2.04 -21.92 -2.93
C GLN A 23 0.93 -21.81 -3.97
N SER A 24 1.29 -21.49 -5.21
CA SER A 24 0.47 -21.81 -6.38
C SER A 24 1.39 -21.95 -7.59
N SER A 25 1.14 -22.97 -8.41
CA SER A 25 1.88 -23.29 -9.64
C SER A 25 1.76 -22.22 -10.74
N GLU A 26 1.13 -21.09 -10.44
CA GLU A 26 1.08 -19.89 -11.27
C GLU A 26 1.17 -18.68 -10.33
N ALA A 27 2.29 -17.97 -10.37
CA ALA A 27 2.52 -16.76 -9.58
C ALA A 27 2.94 -15.62 -10.52
N PRO A 28 2.23 -14.49 -10.53
CA PRO A 28 2.61 -13.32 -11.31
C PRO A 28 3.91 -12.70 -10.75
N SER A 29 4.64 -12.03 -11.62
CA SER A 29 5.91 -11.37 -11.33
C SER A 29 5.88 -10.52 -10.04
N VAL A 30 6.93 -10.65 -9.23
CA VAL A 30 7.20 -9.77 -8.09
C VAL A 30 7.35 -8.34 -8.62
N LYS A 31 6.29 -7.54 -8.52
CA LYS A 31 6.31 -6.14 -8.97
C LYS A 31 6.85 -5.26 -7.85
N ILE A 32 8.16 -5.03 -7.88
CA ILE A 32 8.81 -3.90 -7.21
C ILE A 32 8.21 -2.64 -7.84
N GLY A 33 7.59 -1.77 -7.04
CA GLY A 33 7.05 -0.49 -7.49
C GLY A 33 8.14 0.39 -8.12
N GLN A 34 8.26 0.29 -9.44
CA GLN A 34 9.10 0.98 -10.42
C GLN A 34 10.51 1.47 -10.00
N PHE A 35 11.51 0.85 -10.65
CA PHE A 35 12.95 1.17 -10.75
C PHE A 35 13.89 0.61 -9.68
N ALA A 36 13.95 -0.72 -9.59
CA ALA A 36 15.21 -1.45 -9.58
C ALA A 36 14.95 -2.87 -10.13
N GLN A 37 15.52 -3.18 -11.31
CA GLN A 37 15.66 -4.55 -11.78
C GLN A 37 16.78 -5.20 -10.97
N GLU A 38 16.45 -5.74 -9.80
CA GLU A 38 17.27 -6.77 -9.19
C GLU A 38 16.37 -8.00 -9.02
N ASN A 39 16.75 -9.08 -9.71
CA ASN A 39 16.06 -10.36 -9.64
C ASN A 39 15.88 -10.73 -8.15
N PRO A 40 14.65 -10.91 -7.65
CA PRO A 40 14.48 -11.39 -6.29
C PRO A 40 15.16 -12.75 -6.19
N VAL A 41 16.15 -12.87 -5.29
CA VAL A 41 16.75 -14.17 -4.95
C VAL A 41 15.62 -15.01 -4.38
N LYS A 42 15.13 -15.94 -5.19
CA LYS A 42 14.14 -16.93 -4.77
C LYS A 42 14.88 -17.89 -3.84
N LEU A 43 14.83 -17.64 -2.52
CA LEU A 43 15.35 -18.58 -1.53
C LEU A 43 14.48 -19.84 -1.41
N THR A 44 13.80 -20.29 -2.47
CA THR A 44 12.96 -21.51 -2.47
C THR A 44 13.75 -22.76 -2.07
N GLU A 45 15.08 -22.69 -2.18
CA GLU A 45 16.02 -23.71 -1.77
C GLU A 45 17.25 -23.12 -1.09
N LEU A 46 17.62 -23.66 0.07
CA LEU A 46 18.90 -23.41 0.75
C LEU A 46 19.71 -24.70 0.79
N ALA A 47 20.94 -24.66 0.26
CA ALA A 47 21.83 -25.82 0.17
C ALA A 47 21.16 -27.07 -0.45
N GLY A 48 20.33 -26.87 -1.48
CA GLY A 48 19.61 -27.95 -2.18
C GLY A 48 18.38 -28.48 -1.44
N GLN A 49 17.89 -27.78 -0.41
CA GLN A 49 16.68 -28.15 0.31
C GLN A 49 15.64 -27.06 0.25
N SER A 50 14.39 -27.46 -0.02
CA SER A 50 13.28 -26.51 0.03
C SER A 50 13.04 -26.05 1.46
N ILE A 51 13.20 -24.76 1.70
CA ILE A 51 12.64 -24.11 2.90
C ILE A 51 11.16 -23.85 2.60
N VAL A 52 10.25 -23.99 3.56
CA VAL A 52 8.81 -23.75 3.32
C VAL A 52 8.19 -22.80 4.34
N ASP A 53 8.95 -22.41 5.36
CA ASP A 53 8.44 -21.77 6.56
C ASP A 53 9.47 -20.81 7.20
N ALA A 54 10.16 -20.02 6.37
CA ALA A 54 10.98 -18.90 6.85
C ALA A 54 10.18 -18.00 7.82
N ARG A 55 10.66 -17.86 9.06
CA ARG A 55 10.00 -17.09 10.12
C ARG A 55 10.70 -15.76 10.41
N HIS A 56 12.02 -15.80 10.55
CA HIS A 56 12.84 -14.64 10.91
C HIS A 56 14.15 -14.64 10.15
N LEU A 57 14.52 -13.49 9.60
CA LEU A 57 15.84 -13.25 9.02
C LEU A 57 16.53 -12.11 9.77
N PHE A 58 17.74 -12.30 10.28
CA PHE A 58 18.42 -11.27 11.08
C PHE A 58 19.95 -11.41 11.04
N LEU A 59 20.66 -10.29 11.30
CA LEU A 59 22.08 -10.35 11.64
C LEU A 59 22.22 -10.66 13.11
N ASP A 60 23.06 -11.61 13.44
CA ASP A 60 23.48 -11.80 14.82
C ASP A 60 24.54 -10.78 15.23
N ALA A 61 24.95 -10.86 16.50
CA ALA A 61 25.98 -10.00 17.07
C ALA A 61 27.36 -10.13 16.40
N SER A 62 27.63 -11.21 15.65
CA SER A 62 28.86 -11.36 14.85
C SER A 62 28.75 -10.72 13.46
N GLY A 63 27.55 -10.28 13.06
CA GLY A 63 27.28 -9.81 11.71
C GLY A 63 27.03 -10.94 10.71
N ALA A 64 26.87 -12.18 11.16
CA ALA A 64 26.45 -13.27 10.29
C ALA A 64 24.94 -13.20 10.06
N LEU A 65 24.51 -13.53 8.84
CA LEU A 65 23.10 -13.54 8.47
C LEU A 65 22.47 -14.89 8.81
N ASN A 66 21.34 -14.82 9.52
CA ASN A 66 20.64 -15.96 10.06
C ASN A 66 19.21 -16.04 9.52
N LEU A 67 18.76 -17.24 9.22
CA LEU A 67 17.37 -17.57 8.92
C LEU A 67 16.85 -18.60 9.94
N LEU A 68 15.74 -18.29 10.60
CA LEU A 68 15.00 -19.24 11.44
C LEU A 68 13.78 -19.76 10.70
N THR A 69 13.64 -21.08 10.68
CA THR A 69 12.41 -21.80 10.33
C THR A 69 11.72 -22.26 11.62
N SER A 70 10.64 -23.04 11.53
CA SER A 70 9.99 -23.61 12.71
C SER A 70 10.86 -24.61 13.48
N ASP A 71 11.86 -25.20 12.82
CA ASP A 71 12.62 -26.33 13.35
C ASP A 71 14.14 -26.19 13.19
N GLN A 72 14.63 -25.24 12.40
CA GLN A 72 16.04 -25.11 12.05
C GLN A 72 16.50 -23.65 12.07
N ARG A 73 17.81 -23.49 12.29
CA ARG A 73 18.52 -22.25 12.01
C ARG A 73 19.52 -22.50 10.89
N TRP A 74 19.51 -21.58 9.93
CA TRP A 74 20.46 -21.51 8.84
C TRP A 74 21.32 -20.27 9.01
N VAL A 75 22.60 -20.39 8.68
CA VAL A 75 23.57 -19.29 8.75
C VAL A 75 24.23 -19.15 7.38
N MET A 76 24.29 -17.93 6.89
CA MET A 76 25.01 -17.59 5.65
C MET A 76 26.46 -17.26 6.01
N ASN A 77 27.39 -17.93 5.34
CA ASN A 77 28.81 -17.61 5.47
C ASN A 77 29.21 -16.42 4.59
N ASP A 78 30.44 -15.93 4.77
CA ASP A 78 30.97 -14.78 4.01
C ASP A 78 31.05 -15.02 2.50
N ALA A 79 31.09 -16.28 2.06
CA ALA A 79 31.04 -16.67 0.65
C ALA A 79 29.61 -16.70 0.08
N GLY A 80 28.61 -16.37 0.89
CA GLY A 80 27.19 -16.36 0.52
C GLY A 80 26.51 -17.72 0.47
N SER A 81 27.15 -18.77 1.01
CA SER A 81 26.57 -20.11 1.11
C SER A 81 25.88 -20.30 2.45
N TRP A 82 24.73 -20.97 2.42
CA TRP A 82 23.96 -21.30 3.61
C TRP A 82 24.33 -22.67 4.17
N SER A 83 24.45 -22.75 5.49
CA SER A 83 24.63 -24.00 6.22
C SER A 83 23.67 -24.08 7.41
N ARG A 84 23.18 -25.29 7.69
CA ARG A 84 22.43 -25.56 8.93
C ARG A 84 23.37 -25.39 10.12
N SER A 85 22.86 -24.79 11.19
CA SER A 85 23.55 -24.76 12.48
C SER A 85 23.11 -25.92 13.36
N ASP A 86 23.95 -26.30 14.31
CA ASP A 86 23.64 -27.35 15.31
C ASP A 86 22.71 -26.86 16.43
N TRP A 87 21.84 -25.87 16.14
CA TRP A 87 20.86 -25.41 17.11
C TRP A 87 19.85 -26.52 17.41
N PRO A 88 19.48 -26.70 18.70
CA PRO A 88 18.32 -27.52 19.02
C PRO A 88 17.06 -26.89 18.43
N ILE A 89 16.02 -27.71 18.23
CA ILE A 89 14.68 -27.21 17.92
C ILE A 89 14.27 -26.27 19.05
N LEU A 90 14.08 -25.00 18.71
CA LEU A 90 13.68 -23.98 19.66
C LEU A 90 12.15 -24.00 19.87
N PRO A 91 11.65 -23.52 21.03
CA PRO A 91 10.26 -23.12 21.15
C PRO A 91 9.89 -22.13 20.05
N ALA A 92 8.61 -22.08 19.67
CA ALA A 92 8.13 -21.20 18.61
C ALA A 92 8.61 -19.75 18.86
N CYS A 93 9.41 -19.22 17.93
CA CYS A 93 10.00 -17.90 18.03
C CYS A 93 9.04 -16.86 17.41
N ASN A 94 8.59 -15.91 18.23
CA ASN A 94 7.63 -14.89 17.87
C ASN A 94 8.30 -13.63 17.32
N HIS A 95 9.48 -13.26 17.82
CA HIS A 95 10.23 -12.08 17.40
C HIS A 95 11.72 -12.19 17.73
N VAL A 96 12.58 -11.54 16.94
CA VAL A 96 14.03 -11.52 17.14
C VAL A 96 14.51 -10.08 17.27
N LEU A 97 15.36 -9.82 18.28
CA LEU A 97 15.98 -8.52 18.50
C LEU A 97 17.49 -8.66 18.69
N SER A 98 18.27 -8.17 17.73
CA SER A 98 19.73 -8.17 17.79
C SER A 98 20.27 -6.91 18.47
N LEU A 99 21.14 -7.11 19.46
CA LEU A 99 21.65 -6.06 20.36
C LEU A 99 23.16 -5.84 20.25
N GLY A 100 23.78 -6.28 19.15
CA GLY A 100 25.19 -6.07 18.83
C GLY A 100 26.16 -6.99 19.59
N MET A 101 25.92 -7.28 20.87
CA MET A 101 26.70 -8.26 21.65
C MET A 101 26.00 -9.62 21.76
N TYR A 102 24.67 -9.63 21.69
CA TYR A 102 23.82 -10.81 21.77
C TYR A 102 22.54 -10.57 20.97
N THR A 103 21.76 -11.63 20.79
CA THR A 103 20.43 -11.60 20.19
C THR A 103 19.43 -12.14 21.20
N LEU A 104 18.28 -11.48 21.29
CA LEU A 104 17.13 -11.93 22.06
C LEU A 104 16.13 -12.61 21.13
N LEU A 105 15.66 -13.78 21.55
CA LEU A 105 14.59 -14.52 20.90
C LEU A 105 13.36 -14.50 21.81
N ALA A 106 12.30 -13.83 21.37
CA ALA A 106 10.99 -13.92 22.00
C ALA A 106 10.33 -15.24 21.60
N THR A 107 9.81 -15.99 22.56
CA THR A 107 9.20 -17.30 22.31
C THR A 107 7.91 -17.51 23.09
N ASP A 108 7.21 -18.59 22.76
CA ASP A 108 6.03 -19.06 23.50
C ASP A 108 6.33 -19.53 24.92
N GLN A 109 7.61 -19.70 25.29
CA GLN A 109 8.04 -20.08 26.64
C GLN A 109 8.87 -18.98 27.33
N GLY A 110 8.83 -17.79 26.72
CA GLY A 110 9.46 -16.55 27.18
C GLY A 110 10.71 -16.17 26.42
N LEU A 111 11.67 -15.52 27.08
CA LEU A 111 12.80 -14.89 26.40
C LEU A 111 14.04 -15.78 26.43
N MET A 112 14.74 -15.89 25.32
CA MET A 112 16.05 -16.56 25.25
C MET A 112 17.12 -15.57 24.83
N GLU A 113 18.24 -15.56 25.56
CA GLU A 113 19.44 -14.81 25.19
C GLU A 113 20.41 -15.72 24.47
N TRP A 114 20.90 -15.29 23.31
CA TRP A 114 21.88 -16.03 22.54
C TRP A 114 23.06 -15.15 22.14
N GLN A 115 24.27 -15.71 22.26
CA GLN A 115 25.52 -15.08 21.84
C GLN A 115 26.19 -15.93 20.75
N PRO A 116 26.79 -15.30 19.72
CA PRO A 116 27.48 -16.02 18.65
C PRO A 116 28.54 -16.99 19.19
N GLY A 117 28.64 -18.16 18.57
CA GLY A 117 29.60 -19.21 18.96
C GLY A 117 29.16 -20.08 20.15
N LEU A 118 28.07 -19.74 20.83
CA LEU A 118 27.49 -20.59 21.88
C LEU A 118 26.27 -21.35 21.34
N THR A 119 26.17 -22.64 21.69
CA THR A 119 24.91 -23.37 21.54
C THR A 119 23.88 -22.77 22.51
N PRO A 120 22.61 -22.59 22.09
CA PRO A 120 21.56 -21.96 22.92
C PRO A 120 21.32 -22.60 24.29
N ASN A 121 21.86 -23.80 24.53
CA ASN A 121 21.72 -24.55 25.78
C ASN A 121 23.03 -24.72 26.60
N ALA A 122 24.22 -24.48 26.02
CA ALA A 122 25.48 -24.74 26.72
C ALA A 122 26.04 -23.50 27.44
N ALA A 123 25.63 -22.29 27.06
CA ALA A 123 25.98 -21.04 27.75
C ALA A 123 25.06 -19.81 27.43
N GLY A 124 23.97 -19.97 26.67
CA GLY A 124 22.99 -18.91 26.41
C GLY A 124 21.99 -18.79 27.58
N ARG A 125 21.95 -17.64 28.26
CA ARG A 125 21.24 -17.47 29.54
C ARG A 125 19.77 -17.89 29.45
N THR A 126 19.35 -18.71 30.42
CA THR A 126 17.96 -19.08 30.68
C THR A 126 17.09 -17.85 30.86
N ASN A 127 15.81 -17.99 30.50
CA ASN A 127 14.77 -16.97 30.58
C ASN A 127 14.98 -16.01 31.77
N PRO A 128 15.30 -14.73 31.52
CA PRO A 128 15.63 -13.80 32.58
C PRO A 128 14.46 -13.69 33.58
N ALA A 129 14.80 -13.52 34.85
CA ALA A 129 13.82 -13.44 35.93
C ALA A 129 12.73 -12.42 35.58
N GLY A 130 11.46 -12.84 35.68
CA GLY A 130 10.28 -12.03 35.35
C GLY A 130 9.53 -12.43 34.07
N LEU A 131 10.17 -13.12 33.11
CA LEU A 131 9.54 -13.56 31.86
C LEU A 131 9.46 -15.09 31.70
N SER A 132 9.88 -15.84 32.73
CA SER A 132 9.85 -17.31 32.75
C SER A 132 8.44 -17.87 32.54
N GLY A 133 8.26 -18.70 31.51
CA GLY A 133 6.99 -19.35 31.19
C GLY A 133 5.89 -18.43 30.64
N THR A 134 6.23 -17.17 30.36
CA THR A 134 5.32 -16.15 29.80
C THR A 134 5.53 -16.06 28.31
N LYS A 135 4.48 -16.08 27.48
CA LYS A 135 4.66 -15.93 26.03
C LYS A 135 5.07 -14.49 25.70
N VAL A 136 6.23 -14.33 25.06
CA VAL A 136 6.71 -13.02 24.59
C VAL A 136 6.38 -12.90 23.10
N ASN A 137 5.60 -11.88 22.74
CA ASN A 137 5.11 -11.65 21.38
C ASN A 137 6.05 -10.76 20.58
N PHE A 138 6.58 -9.71 21.19
CA PHE A 138 7.36 -8.70 20.49
C PHE A 138 8.38 -8.04 21.42
N LEU A 139 9.50 -7.57 20.86
CA LEU A 139 10.57 -6.91 21.61
C LEU A 139 10.93 -5.59 20.94
N SER A 140 11.32 -4.60 21.74
CA SER A 140 11.86 -3.34 21.23
C SER A 140 12.97 -2.81 22.12
N ARG A 141 13.88 -2.02 21.54
CA ARG A 141 14.96 -1.33 22.22
C ARG A 141 14.82 0.16 22.01
N SER A 142 14.92 0.91 23.09
CA SER A 142 15.02 2.37 23.09
C SER A 142 16.42 2.84 22.67
N VAL A 143 16.54 4.12 22.32
CA VAL A 143 17.82 4.78 22.05
C VAL A 143 18.69 4.79 23.32
N SER A 144 18.09 5.01 24.49
CA SER A 144 18.77 4.94 25.79
C SER A 144 19.21 3.52 26.20
N GLY A 145 18.79 2.48 25.48
CA GLY A 145 19.21 1.10 25.71
C GLY A 145 18.28 0.27 26.61
N LYS A 146 17.19 0.83 27.12
CA LYS A 146 16.11 0.04 27.72
C LYS A 146 15.45 -0.89 26.71
N LEU A 147 15.07 -2.07 27.17
CA LEU A 147 14.33 -3.06 26.41
C LEU A 147 12.88 -3.10 26.88
N ALA A 148 11.95 -3.31 25.96
CA ALA A 148 10.54 -3.56 26.25
C ALA A 148 10.10 -4.87 25.60
N ALA A 149 9.17 -5.56 26.27
CA ALA A 149 8.57 -6.80 25.81
C ALA A 149 7.04 -6.72 25.87
N ALA A 150 6.40 -7.06 24.75
CA ALA A 150 4.97 -7.32 24.68
C ALA A 150 4.73 -8.80 25.01
N THR A 151 3.84 -9.08 25.95
CA THR A 151 3.56 -10.47 26.39
C THR A 151 2.07 -10.76 26.47
N ASP A 152 1.73 -12.02 26.70
CA ASP A 152 0.37 -12.47 26.96
C ASP A 152 -0.20 -12.00 28.31
N VAL A 153 0.66 -11.57 29.24
CA VAL A 153 0.30 -11.08 30.59
C VAL A 153 0.65 -9.60 30.83
N GLY A 154 1.05 -8.88 29.79
CA GLY A 154 1.20 -7.43 29.82
C GLY A 154 2.46 -6.89 29.16
N VAL A 155 2.90 -5.73 29.62
CA VAL A 155 4.12 -5.07 29.15
C VAL A 155 5.20 -5.23 30.21
N PHE A 156 6.40 -5.58 29.79
CA PHE A 156 7.60 -5.58 30.64
C PHE A 156 8.65 -4.65 30.05
N GLU A 157 9.45 -4.04 30.91
CA GLU A 157 10.57 -3.17 30.54
C GLU A 157 11.74 -3.40 31.48
N THR A 158 12.96 -3.27 30.96
CA THR A 158 14.15 -3.34 31.80
C THR A 158 14.35 -2.08 32.62
N ASP A 159 14.66 -2.24 33.91
CA ASP A 159 15.20 -1.16 34.75
C ASP A 159 16.67 -0.83 34.42
N ASP A 160 17.25 0.10 35.17
CA ASP A 160 18.63 0.55 34.96
C ASP A 160 19.67 -0.56 35.23
N GLN A 161 19.28 -1.64 35.93
CA GLN A 161 20.09 -2.83 36.19
C GLN A 161 19.79 -3.98 35.19
N GLN A 162 19.06 -3.68 34.10
CA GLN A 162 18.65 -4.64 33.08
C GLN A 162 17.77 -5.77 33.62
N GLN A 163 17.05 -5.55 34.74
CA GLN A 163 16.07 -6.49 35.25
C GLN A 163 14.68 -6.17 34.69
N TRP A 164 13.93 -7.19 34.29
CA TRP A 164 12.60 -7.01 33.72
C TRP A 164 11.57 -6.69 34.81
N GLN A 165 10.86 -5.59 34.62
CA GLN A 165 9.79 -5.13 35.51
C GLN A 165 8.48 -4.99 34.74
N PRO A 166 7.33 -5.33 35.34
CA PRO A 166 6.03 -5.08 34.72
C PRO A 166 5.78 -3.57 34.62
N VAL A 167 5.23 -3.13 33.47
CA VAL A 167 4.88 -1.74 33.22
C VAL A 167 3.35 -1.58 33.27
N PRO A 168 2.81 -0.92 34.30
CA PRO A 168 1.38 -0.65 34.35
C PRO A 168 1.00 0.43 33.33
N VAL A 169 0.15 0.06 32.37
CA VAL A 169 -0.45 0.98 31.39
C VAL A 169 -1.75 1.50 31.98
N LEU A 170 -1.72 2.64 32.68
CA LEU A 170 -2.89 3.17 33.39
C LEU A 170 -3.50 4.34 32.62
N ASP A 171 -4.83 4.35 32.52
CA ASP A 171 -5.56 5.52 32.04
C ASP A 171 -5.69 6.61 33.11
N GLN A 172 -6.29 7.75 32.75
CA GLN A 172 -6.42 8.92 33.63
C GLN A 172 -7.26 8.67 34.89
N VAL A 173 -8.06 7.60 34.92
CA VAL A 173 -8.87 7.21 36.08
C VAL A 173 -8.30 5.98 36.80
N GLY A 174 -7.08 5.57 36.46
CA GLY A 174 -6.36 4.47 37.11
C GLY A 174 -6.76 3.08 36.63
N ARG A 175 -7.51 2.94 35.53
CA ARG A 175 -7.83 1.63 34.96
C ARG A 175 -6.63 1.11 34.18
N GLN A 176 -6.32 -0.16 34.39
CA GLN A 176 -5.21 -0.82 33.72
C GLN A 176 -5.62 -1.32 32.32
N TRP A 177 -4.87 -0.87 31.32
CA TRP A 177 -4.85 -1.34 29.94
C TRP A 177 -3.73 -2.37 29.74
N ALA A 178 -3.74 -3.04 28.60
CA ALA A 178 -2.68 -3.96 28.21
C ALA A 178 -2.36 -5.00 29.30
N VAL A 179 -3.40 -5.50 29.99
CA VAL A 179 -3.27 -6.52 31.05
C VAL A 179 -3.04 -7.92 30.51
N ARG A 180 -3.35 -8.13 29.22
CA ARG A 180 -3.17 -9.41 28.51
C ARG A 180 -3.14 -9.19 26.99
N ASP A 181 -2.63 -10.18 26.26
CA ASP A 181 -2.56 -10.18 24.78
C ASP A 181 -1.98 -8.88 24.20
N VAL A 182 -0.85 -8.43 24.77
CA VAL A 182 -0.11 -7.30 24.20
C VAL A 182 0.63 -7.81 22.99
N ARG A 183 0.30 -7.28 21.81
CA ARG A 183 0.78 -7.81 20.52
C ARG A 183 2.09 -7.20 20.10
N ILE A 184 2.26 -5.91 20.35
CA ILE A 184 3.45 -5.16 19.95
C ILE A 184 3.87 -4.19 21.04
N VAL A 185 5.18 -3.95 21.08
CA VAL A 185 5.80 -2.81 21.75
C VAL A 185 6.82 -2.19 20.81
N VAL A 186 6.89 -0.86 20.74
CA VAL A 186 7.93 -0.19 19.97
C VAL A 186 8.32 1.12 20.63
N TYR A 187 9.61 1.33 20.83
CA TYR A 187 10.14 2.65 21.14
C TYR A 187 10.23 3.47 19.86
N ASP A 188 9.76 4.71 19.90
CA ASP A 188 10.08 5.67 18.85
C ASP A 188 11.47 6.30 19.08
N HIS A 189 11.91 7.10 18.11
CA HIS A 189 13.20 7.81 18.16
C HIS A 189 13.37 8.78 19.33
N THR A 190 12.30 9.10 20.08
CA THR A 190 12.32 9.94 21.28
C THR A 190 12.14 9.16 22.58
N ASP A 191 12.30 7.83 22.54
CA ASP A 191 12.11 6.92 23.67
C ASP A 191 10.68 6.89 24.24
N GLN A 192 9.67 7.34 23.48
CA GLN A 192 8.29 7.07 23.86
C GLN A 192 7.95 5.62 23.54
N LEU A 193 7.36 4.93 24.52
CA LEU A 193 6.99 3.53 24.39
C LEU A 193 5.56 3.42 23.86
N TRP A 194 5.42 2.87 22.66
CA TRP A 194 4.14 2.49 22.08
C TRP A 194 3.82 1.04 22.43
N VAL A 195 2.57 0.80 22.79
CA VAL A 195 2.02 -0.50 23.20
C VAL A 195 0.75 -0.74 22.39
N GLY A 196 0.66 -1.89 21.72
CA GLY A 196 -0.50 -2.23 20.90
C GLY A 196 -1.19 -3.51 21.36
N GLN A 197 -2.52 -3.46 21.40
CA GLN A 197 -3.42 -4.58 21.66
C GLN A 197 -4.67 -4.45 20.79
N THR A 198 -5.57 -5.43 20.81
CA THR A 198 -6.80 -5.41 20.02
C THR A 198 -7.72 -4.22 20.30
N ALA A 199 -7.62 -3.61 21.49
CA ALA A 199 -8.37 -2.42 21.85
C ALA A 199 -7.80 -1.12 21.27
N GLY A 200 -6.56 -1.10 20.77
CA GLY A 200 -5.92 0.10 20.22
C GLY A 200 -4.44 0.24 20.60
N LEU A 201 -3.94 1.47 20.50
CA LEU A 201 -2.57 1.84 20.87
C LEU A 201 -2.55 2.68 22.14
N ALA A 202 -1.53 2.47 22.98
CA ALA A 202 -1.16 3.37 24.05
C ALA A 202 0.28 3.86 23.83
N CYS A 203 0.55 5.14 24.06
CA CYS A 203 1.87 5.75 23.96
C CYS A 203 2.24 6.40 25.28
N ARG A 204 3.41 6.03 25.84
CA ARG A 204 3.95 6.62 27.07
C ARG A 204 4.67 7.92 26.72
N THR A 205 3.99 9.03 26.97
CA THR A 205 4.53 10.39 26.81
C THR A 205 5.10 10.91 28.13
N GLN A 206 5.73 12.08 28.10
CA GLN A 206 6.18 12.77 29.32
C GLN A 206 5.02 13.13 30.28
N GLN A 207 3.79 13.25 29.76
CA GLN A 207 2.59 13.57 30.54
C GLN A 207 1.83 12.32 31.01
N GLY A 208 2.40 11.13 30.79
CA GLY A 208 1.75 9.85 31.04
C GLY A 208 1.25 9.17 29.77
N TRP A 209 0.37 8.18 29.94
CA TRP A 209 -0.16 7.39 28.84
C TRP A 209 -1.22 8.13 28.04
N ARG A 210 -1.06 8.11 26.72
CA ARG A 210 -2.07 8.55 25.75
C ARG A 210 -2.61 7.35 24.99
N PHE A 211 -3.93 7.27 24.81
CA PHE A 211 -4.62 6.16 24.19
C PHE A 211 -5.21 6.56 22.85
N TYR A 212 -5.19 5.64 21.89
CA TYR A 212 -5.70 5.85 20.54
C TYR A 212 -6.59 4.69 20.11
N GLU A 213 -7.82 5.02 19.76
CA GLU A 213 -8.86 4.11 19.26
C GLU A 213 -9.38 4.61 17.90
N GLY A 214 -10.42 3.94 17.36
CA GLY A 214 -11.06 4.35 16.10
C GLY A 214 -11.51 5.81 16.08
N ARG A 215 -12.00 6.33 17.21
CA ARG A 215 -12.42 7.75 17.34
C ARG A 215 -11.25 8.74 17.22
N ASP A 216 -10.02 8.28 17.44
CA ASP A 216 -8.79 9.08 17.37
C ASP A 216 -8.10 8.95 16.00
N GLY A 217 -8.75 8.27 15.05
CA GLY A 217 -8.27 8.05 13.69
C GLY A 217 -7.46 6.78 13.48
N LEU A 218 -7.33 5.90 14.49
CA LEU A 218 -6.70 4.58 14.34
C LEU A 218 -7.64 3.66 13.54
N PRO A 219 -7.34 3.30 12.28
CA PRO A 219 -8.31 2.60 11.42
C PRO A 219 -8.49 1.13 11.80
N TYR A 220 -7.46 0.49 12.38
CA TYR A 220 -7.42 -0.94 12.62
C TYR A 220 -6.39 -1.28 13.72
N ALA A 221 -6.72 -2.22 14.61
CA ALA A 221 -5.95 -2.50 15.84
C ALA A 221 -5.56 -3.98 16.03
N ASP A 222 -5.69 -4.83 15.00
CA ASP A 222 -5.13 -6.20 15.02
C ASP A 222 -3.69 -6.18 14.50
N PHE A 223 -2.78 -5.78 15.38
CA PHE A 223 -1.35 -5.58 15.10
C PHE A 223 -0.56 -6.89 14.98
N THR A 224 0.40 -6.91 14.06
CA THR A 224 1.28 -8.07 13.78
C THR A 224 2.76 -7.76 13.99
N CYS A 225 3.18 -6.51 13.77
CA CYS A 225 4.56 -6.06 13.97
C CYS A 225 4.58 -4.53 14.07
N ALA A 226 5.71 -3.95 14.48
CA ALA A 226 5.91 -2.51 14.47
C ALA A 226 7.38 -2.13 14.23
N ALA A 227 7.60 -0.95 13.66
CA ALA A 227 8.93 -0.39 13.47
C ALA A 227 8.89 1.14 13.53
N ALA A 228 9.80 1.74 14.29
CA ALA A 228 10.00 3.18 14.30
C ALA A 228 11.07 3.59 13.28
N GLY A 229 10.84 4.71 12.61
CA GLY A 229 11.77 5.36 11.71
C GLY A 229 12.58 6.47 12.40
N PRO A 230 13.73 6.86 11.81
CA PRO A 230 14.55 7.95 12.33
C PRO A 230 13.93 9.34 12.13
N ASP A 231 12.90 9.46 11.28
CA ASP A 231 12.09 10.68 11.08
C ASP A 231 10.97 10.84 12.11
N GLY A 232 10.92 9.93 13.08
CA GLY A 232 9.90 9.88 14.12
C GLY A 232 8.58 9.27 13.71
N ARG A 233 8.46 8.76 12.48
CA ARG A 233 7.30 7.96 12.12
C ARG A 233 7.34 6.63 12.82
N VAL A 234 6.18 6.14 13.20
CA VAL A 234 6.01 4.78 13.71
C VAL A 234 5.07 4.04 12.78
N TRP A 235 5.50 2.86 12.36
CA TRP A 235 4.75 1.99 11.47
C TRP A 235 4.26 0.78 12.26
N PHE A 236 2.97 0.48 12.11
CA PHE A 236 2.28 -0.64 12.76
C PHE A 236 1.71 -1.53 11.68
N GLY A 237 2.30 -2.72 11.54
CA GLY A 237 1.78 -3.77 10.68
C GLY A 237 0.52 -4.37 11.29
N THR A 238 -0.44 -4.70 10.44
CA THR A 238 -1.69 -5.32 10.86
C THR A 238 -2.07 -6.47 9.94
N LYS A 239 -3.12 -7.22 10.29
CA LYS A 239 -3.67 -8.25 9.40
C LYS A 239 -4.30 -7.71 8.12
N ILE A 240 -4.61 -6.41 8.08
CA ILE A 240 -5.22 -5.76 6.91
C ILE A 240 -4.57 -4.38 6.77
N GLY A 241 -3.52 -4.28 5.96
CA GLY A 241 -2.77 -3.06 5.68
C GLY A 241 -1.77 -2.65 6.77
N VAL A 242 -1.09 -1.54 6.52
CA VAL A 242 -0.17 -0.90 7.47
C VAL A 242 -0.77 0.43 7.95
N VAL A 243 -0.63 0.69 9.25
CA VAL A 243 -0.94 1.98 9.88
C VAL A 243 0.37 2.71 10.13
N GLY A 244 0.46 3.96 9.69
CA GLY A 244 1.58 4.84 10.02
C GLY A 244 1.14 5.98 10.92
N TRP A 245 2.03 6.43 11.80
CA TRP A 245 1.89 7.61 12.64
C TRP A 245 2.93 8.65 12.21
N ASP A 246 2.50 9.87 11.89
CA ASP A 246 3.37 10.96 11.41
C ASP A 246 3.65 12.05 12.46
N ASN A 247 3.56 11.72 13.76
CA ASN A 247 3.58 12.65 14.90
C ASN A 247 2.34 13.54 15.06
N HIS A 248 1.43 13.53 14.10
CA HIS A 248 0.20 14.33 14.15
C HIS A 248 -1.05 13.50 13.99
N ARG A 249 -1.05 12.55 13.04
CA ARG A 249 -2.19 11.72 12.69
C ARG A 249 -1.78 10.31 12.30
N PHE A 250 -2.75 9.41 12.36
CA PHE A 250 -2.66 8.13 11.71
C PHE A 250 -2.96 8.25 10.21
N PHE A 251 -2.28 7.43 9.42
CA PHE A 251 -2.59 7.20 8.01
C PHE A 251 -2.53 5.70 7.71
N TYR A 252 -3.22 5.29 6.66
CA TYR A 252 -3.43 3.89 6.34
C TYR A 252 -3.04 3.58 4.91
N ARG A 253 -2.47 2.40 4.68
CA ARG A 253 -2.07 1.91 3.36
C ARG A 253 -2.49 0.45 3.23
N GLN A 254 -3.31 0.16 2.22
CA GLN A 254 -3.89 -1.15 1.94
C GLN A 254 -4.03 -1.32 0.42
N GLY A 255 -4.05 -2.58 -0.05
CA GLY A 255 -4.34 -2.94 -1.43
C GLY A 255 -3.20 -2.60 -2.39
N GLN A 256 -3.32 -3.10 -3.63
CA GLN A 256 -2.25 -3.14 -4.63
C GLN A 256 -1.65 -1.77 -5.00
N ARG A 257 -2.33 -0.66 -4.67
CA ARG A 257 -1.74 0.68 -4.78
C ARG A 257 -0.53 0.88 -3.88
N PHE A 258 -0.51 0.20 -2.72
CA PHE A 258 0.52 0.38 -1.71
C PHE A 258 1.18 -0.94 -1.30
N LEU A 259 0.41 -2.02 -1.18
CA LEU A 259 0.84 -3.32 -0.69
C LEU A 259 0.39 -4.44 -1.64
N PRO A 260 1.27 -5.40 -2.01
CA PRO A 260 0.89 -6.52 -2.87
C PRO A 260 -0.02 -7.54 -2.16
N GLY A 261 -0.04 -7.54 -0.82
CA GLY A 261 -0.99 -8.26 0.02
C GLY A 261 -1.38 -7.44 1.25
N ASP A 262 -2.49 -7.77 1.89
CA ASP A 262 -3.00 -6.98 3.01
C ASP A 262 -2.47 -7.47 4.36
N SER A 263 -2.05 -8.72 4.49
CA SER A 263 -1.55 -9.25 5.77
C SER A 263 -0.09 -8.87 5.97
N VAL A 264 0.16 -7.80 6.74
CA VAL A 264 1.53 -7.33 7.04
C VAL A 264 2.16 -8.27 8.05
N ARG A 265 3.37 -8.75 7.76
CA ARG A 265 4.12 -9.71 8.59
C ARG A 265 5.35 -9.11 9.24
N SER A 266 6.01 -8.18 8.56
CA SER A 266 7.23 -7.56 9.05
C SER A 266 7.41 -6.18 8.42
N ILE A 267 8.02 -5.27 9.18
CA ILE A 267 8.37 -3.93 8.74
C ILE A 267 9.80 -3.67 9.16
N ALA A 268 10.61 -3.12 8.26
CA ALA A 268 11.86 -2.46 8.65
C ALA A 268 11.91 -1.07 8.02
N VAL A 269 12.46 -0.12 8.77
CA VAL A 269 12.65 1.24 8.31
C VAL A 269 14.14 1.45 8.10
N THR A 270 14.49 1.92 6.91
CA THR A 270 15.87 2.21 6.54
C THR A 270 16.33 3.55 7.14
N ALA A 271 17.64 3.80 7.13
CA ALA A 271 18.24 5.01 7.72
C ALA A 271 17.76 6.32 7.06
N ASP A 272 17.26 6.26 5.82
CA ASP A 272 16.63 7.41 5.13
C ASP A 272 15.10 7.51 5.40
N ALA A 273 14.63 6.84 6.45
CA ALA A 273 13.23 6.75 6.86
C ALA A 273 12.29 6.04 5.88
N THR A 274 12.82 5.31 4.90
CA THR A 274 11.97 4.55 3.98
C THR A 274 11.53 3.23 4.61
N PRO A 275 10.21 2.99 4.79
CA PRO A 275 9.69 1.70 5.24
C PRO A 275 9.68 0.68 4.10
N TRP A 276 10.11 -0.52 4.45
CA TRP A 276 9.92 -1.74 3.70
C TRP A 276 8.92 -2.61 4.47
N ILE A 277 7.95 -3.17 3.76
CA ILE A 277 6.80 -3.87 4.34
C ILE A 277 6.67 -5.22 3.67
N ALA A 278 6.87 -6.29 4.43
CA ALA A 278 6.61 -7.66 3.98
C ALA A 278 5.16 -8.03 4.28
N THR A 279 4.49 -8.58 3.27
CA THR A 279 3.09 -9.01 3.34
C THR A 279 2.98 -10.47 2.88
N ASP A 280 1.76 -11.02 2.94
CA ASP A 280 1.44 -12.32 2.34
C ASP A 280 1.42 -12.32 0.81
N GLY A 281 1.41 -11.16 0.16
CA GLY A 281 1.47 -11.00 -1.30
C GLY A 281 2.84 -10.57 -1.85
N GLY A 282 3.82 -10.29 -1.00
CA GLY A 282 5.13 -9.76 -1.42
C GLY A 282 5.64 -8.59 -0.57
N VAL A 283 6.69 -7.91 -1.05
CA VAL A 283 7.28 -6.74 -0.36
C VAL A 283 6.90 -5.44 -1.04
N SER A 284 6.55 -4.45 -0.24
CA SER A 284 6.43 -3.06 -0.65
C SER A 284 7.53 -2.20 -0.07
N ASN A 285 7.93 -1.20 -0.84
CA ASN A 285 8.74 -0.09 -0.38
C ASN A 285 7.95 1.20 -0.55
N LEU A 286 7.63 1.90 0.54
CA LEU A 286 6.81 3.10 0.47
C LEU A 286 7.70 4.34 0.49
N GLN A 287 7.98 4.89 -0.69
CA GLN A 287 8.76 6.12 -0.83
C GLN A 287 7.86 7.35 -0.97
N ASN A 288 8.29 8.43 -0.34
CA ASN A 288 7.85 9.75 -0.77
C ASN A 288 8.78 10.22 -1.87
N ARG A 289 8.20 10.69 -2.98
CA ARG A 289 8.94 11.34 -4.04
C ARG A 289 8.69 12.82 -3.95
N ASP A 290 9.71 13.57 -3.58
CA ASP A 290 9.65 15.03 -3.56
C ASP A 290 9.46 15.54 -4.99
N MET A 291 8.44 16.37 -5.17
CA MET A 291 8.11 16.99 -6.44
C MET A 291 7.34 18.29 -6.20
N THR A 292 7.55 19.27 -7.07
CA THR A 292 6.67 20.44 -7.12
C THR A 292 5.28 20.03 -7.63
N LEU A 293 4.26 20.86 -7.37
CA LEU A 293 2.92 20.62 -7.92
C LEU A 293 2.94 20.60 -9.47
N GLU A 294 3.81 21.40 -10.08
CA GLU A 294 4.02 21.42 -11.53
C GLU A 294 4.61 20.11 -12.05
N GLN A 295 5.68 19.60 -11.42
CA GLN A 295 6.26 18.31 -11.77
C GLN A 295 5.25 17.16 -11.62
N LYS A 296 4.42 17.22 -10.57
CA LYS A 296 3.35 16.26 -10.33
C LYS A 296 2.27 16.32 -11.42
N ALA A 297 1.84 17.53 -11.79
CA ALA A 297 0.89 17.73 -12.88
C ALA A 297 1.45 17.19 -14.20
N ALA A 298 2.68 17.56 -14.56
CA ALA A 298 3.34 17.09 -15.77
C ALA A 298 3.45 15.55 -15.83
N HIS A 299 3.71 14.89 -14.70
CA HIS A 299 3.72 13.43 -14.64
C HIS A 299 2.36 12.83 -15.01
N TYR A 300 1.26 13.33 -14.41
CA TYR A 300 -0.07 12.80 -14.72
C TYR A 300 -0.55 13.19 -16.12
N GLU A 301 -0.18 14.37 -16.61
CA GLU A 301 -0.46 14.78 -17.98
C GLU A 301 0.24 13.87 -19.01
N ASP A 302 1.49 13.48 -18.77
CA ASP A 302 2.18 12.48 -19.61
C ASP A 302 1.44 11.12 -19.62
N GLN A 303 0.96 10.67 -18.46
CA GLN A 303 0.15 9.45 -18.39
C GLN A 303 -1.17 9.60 -19.14
N ILE A 304 -1.82 10.76 -19.04
CA ILE A 304 -3.07 11.05 -19.76
C ILE A 304 -2.85 10.98 -21.26
N ASP A 305 -1.82 11.69 -21.75
CA ASP A 305 -1.49 11.78 -23.16
C ASP A 305 -1.10 10.41 -23.77
N ARG A 306 -0.44 9.53 -23.00
CA ARG A 306 0.08 8.26 -23.49
C ARG A 306 -0.88 7.08 -23.38
N PHE A 307 -1.68 7.03 -22.33
CA PHE A 307 -2.38 5.80 -21.95
C PHE A 307 -3.89 5.97 -21.73
N ILE A 308 -4.39 7.20 -21.62
CA ILE A 308 -5.79 7.44 -21.24
C ILE A 308 -6.60 7.98 -22.40
N LYS A 309 -6.04 8.93 -23.17
CA LYS A 309 -6.77 9.58 -24.27
C LYS A 309 -7.23 8.56 -25.31
N ARG A 310 -8.55 8.49 -25.53
CA ARG A 310 -9.17 7.62 -26.54
C ARG A 310 -9.77 8.42 -27.69
N THR A 311 -9.93 7.74 -28.83
CA THR A 311 -10.40 8.29 -30.12
C THR A 311 -9.52 9.43 -30.65
N GLN A 312 -9.81 9.88 -31.87
CA GLN A 312 -9.13 11.05 -32.45
C GLN A 312 -9.43 12.37 -31.71
N TYR A 313 -10.49 12.44 -30.91
CA TYR A 313 -10.87 13.65 -30.16
C TYR A 313 -10.13 13.78 -28.82
N GLY A 314 -9.52 12.70 -28.32
CA GLY A 314 -8.77 12.71 -27.07
C GLY A 314 -9.65 12.75 -25.82
N TYR A 315 -10.76 11.99 -25.81
CA TYR A 315 -11.57 11.83 -24.59
C TYR A 315 -10.72 11.25 -23.47
N THR A 316 -10.81 11.87 -22.30
CA THR A 316 -10.15 11.40 -21.08
C THR A 316 -11.13 10.51 -20.34
N SER A 317 -10.77 9.25 -20.13
CA SER A 317 -11.63 8.24 -19.49
C SER A 317 -10.81 7.23 -18.71
N GLU A 318 -11.44 6.50 -17.80
CA GLU A 318 -10.83 5.30 -17.23
C GLU A 318 -10.42 4.30 -18.33
N VAL A 319 -9.32 3.59 -18.08
CA VAL A 319 -8.80 2.53 -18.96
C VAL A 319 -8.53 1.29 -18.13
N GLN A 320 -8.64 0.12 -18.76
CA GLN A 320 -8.34 -1.15 -18.12
C GLN A 320 -6.95 -1.62 -18.52
N LEU A 321 -6.26 -2.25 -17.57
CA LEU A 321 -5.01 -2.96 -17.82
C LEU A 321 -5.30 -4.46 -17.80
N LYS A 322 -4.74 -5.20 -18.75
CA LYS A 322 -4.85 -6.67 -18.76
C LYS A 322 -4.26 -7.31 -17.51
N ALA A 323 -3.19 -6.72 -16.99
CA ALA A 323 -2.60 -7.07 -15.70
C ALA A 323 -2.30 -5.79 -14.90
N PRO A 324 -2.53 -5.78 -13.57
CA PRO A 324 -2.30 -4.59 -12.74
C PRO A 324 -0.89 -4.03 -12.89
N GLY A 325 -0.76 -2.76 -13.29
CA GLY A 325 0.52 -2.07 -13.47
C GLY A 325 1.32 -2.49 -14.72
N ASP A 326 0.76 -3.30 -15.62
CA ASP A 326 1.34 -3.53 -16.95
C ASP A 326 0.76 -2.52 -17.94
N LEU A 327 1.62 -1.61 -18.42
CA LEU A 327 1.24 -0.56 -19.36
C LEU A 327 1.51 -0.94 -20.83
N SER A 328 1.92 -2.18 -21.12
CA SER A 328 2.18 -2.65 -22.49
C SER A 328 0.91 -2.95 -23.29
N GLU A 329 -0.18 -3.29 -22.60
CA GLU A 329 -1.47 -3.62 -23.21
C GLU A 329 -2.60 -2.88 -22.47
N ILE A 330 -2.97 -1.72 -23.01
CA ILE A 330 -4.07 -0.88 -22.52
C ILE A 330 -5.36 -1.28 -23.24
N ILE A 331 -6.40 -1.57 -22.48
CA ILE A 331 -7.73 -1.88 -22.98
C ILE A 331 -8.59 -0.63 -22.83
N TYR A 332 -8.95 -0.04 -23.97
CA TYR A 332 -9.83 1.12 -24.04
C TYR A 332 -11.27 0.65 -24.19
N THR A 333 -12.15 1.13 -23.31
CA THR A 333 -13.60 1.01 -23.46
C THR A 333 -14.22 2.40 -23.57
N ASP A 334 -15.49 2.48 -23.95
CA ASP A 334 -16.28 3.65 -23.60
C ASP A 334 -16.40 3.76 -22.07
N SER A 335 -16.65 4.97 -21.59
CA SER A 335 -17.05 5.22 -20.22
C SER A 335 -18.34 6.02 -20.21
N ASP A 336 -19.13 5.82 -19.15
CA ASP A 336 -20.35 6.58 -18.90
C ASP A 336 -20.10 8.05 -18.54
N ASN A 337 -18.82 8.45 -18.50
CA ASN A 337 -18.32 9.75 -18.05
C ASN A 337 -17.29 10.38 -19.00
N ASP A 338 -17.32 10.05 -20.29
CA ASP A 338 -16.36 10.61 -21.26
C ASP A 338 -16.41 12.14 -21.34
N GLY A 339 -17.61 12.74 -21.30
CA GLY A 339 -17.73 14.20 -21.33
C GLY A 339 -17.29 14.82 -20.02
N LEU A 340 -17.69 14.27 -18.87
CA LEU A 340 -17.32 14.75 -17.55
C LEU A 340 -15.81 14.77 -17.34
N TRP A 341 -15.13 13.63 -17.51
CA TRP A 341 -13.69 13.54 -17.25
C TRP A 341 -12.88 14.37 -18.25
N THR A 342 -13.32 14.43 -19.51
CA THR A 342 -12.71 15.31 -20.52
C THR A 342 -12.91 16.78 -20.17
N ALA A 343 -14.07 17.16 -19.66
CA ALA A 343 -14.35 18.52 -19.21
C ALA A 343 -13.53 18.91 -17.98
N MET A 344 -13.38 18.01 -16.99
CA MET A 344 -12.51 18.24 -15.83
C MET A 344 -11.05 18.43 -16.24
N TYR A 345 -10.56 17.60 -17.17
CA TYR A 345 -9.25 17.80 -17.76
C TYR A 345 -9.16 19.15 -18.47
N GLY A 346 -10.11 19.48 -19.36
CA GLY A 346 -10.18 20.76 -20.05
C GLY A 346 -10.16 21.98 -19.11
N ALA A 347 -10.91 21.93 -18.01
CA ALA A 347 -10.94 22.97 -16.99
C ALA A 347 -9.57 23.13 -16.31
N SER A 348 -8.90 22.02 -15.96
CA SER A 348 -7.54 22.06 -15.42
C SER A 348 -6.57 22.77 -16.37
N GLN A 349 -6.69 22.51 -17.68
CA GLN A 349 -5.85 23.12 -18.71
C GLN A 349 -6.18 24.62 -18.90
N CYS A 350 -7.42 25.04 -18.66
CA CYS A 350 -7.79 26.46 -18.64
C CYS A 350 -7.12 27.20 -17.49
N PHE A 351 -7.16 26.65 -16.27
CA PHE A 351 -6.47 27.24 -15.12
C PHE A 351 -4.95 27.28 -15.36
N ALA A 352 -4.37 26.21 -15.88
CA ALA A 352 -2.95 26.17 -16.21
C ALA A 352 -2.59 27.24 -17.27
N THR A 353 -3.45 27.44 -18.29
CA THR A 353 -3.26 28.49 -19.30
C THR A 353 -3.29 29.89 -18.68
N ALA A 354 -4.26 30.18 -17.82
CA ALA A 354 -4.38 31.49 -17.18
C ALA A 354 -3.16 31.85 -16.31
N VAL A 355 -2.59 30.85 -15.62
CA VAL A 355 -1.43 31.06 -14.74
C VAL A 355 -0.12 31.13 -15.53
N THR A 356 0.06 30.28 -16.54
CA THR A 356 1.37 30.08 -17.20
C THR A 356 1.49 30.74 -18.57
N GLY A 357 0.37 31.09 -19.21
CA GLY A 357 0.34 31.51 -20.61
C GLY A 357 0.69 30.40 -21.62
N SER A 358 0.84 29.14 -21.17
CA SER A 358 1.33 28.03 -22.00
C SER A 358 0.43 27.73 -23.20
N ALA A 359 1.02 27.76 -24.40
CA ALA A 359 0.35 27.36 -25.63
C ALA A 359 -0.07 25.88 -25.62
N ARG A 360 0.69 25.01 -24.92
CA ARG A 360 0.35 23.58 -24.78
C ARG A 360 -0.96 23.41 -24.02
N HIS A 361 -1.09 24.03 -22.85
CA HIS A 361 -2.31 23.94 -22.04
C HIS A 361 -3.51 24.51 -22.78
N ARG A 362 -3.32 25.61 -23.52
CA ARG A 362 -4.39 26.17 -24.36
C ARG A 362 -4.84 25.23 -25.47
N ALA A 363 -3.89 24.57 -26.15
CA ALA A 363 -4.21 23.58 -27.17
C ALA A 363 -4.93 22.37 -26.58
N ALA A 364 -4.53 21.90 -25.39
CA ALA A 364 -5.19 20.81 -24.68
C ALA A 364 -6.62 21.19 -24.24
N ALA A 365 -6.82 22.41 -23.72
CA ALA A 365 -8.15 22.93 -23.42
C ALA A 365 -9.04 22.99 -24.67
N LYS A 366 -8.49 23.44 -25.80
CA LYS A 366 -9.22 23.47 -27.07
C LYS A 366 -9.58 22.06 -27.56
N GLN A 367 -8.67 21.10 -27.43
CA GLN A 367 -8.95 19.70 -27.77
C GLN A 367 -10.11 19.15 -26.92
N ALA A 368 -10.09 19.39 -25.60
CA ALA A 368 -11.18 18.98 -24.71
C ALA A 368 -12.52 19.63 -25.10
N LEU A 369 -12.53 20.92 -25.47
CA LEU A 369 -13.73 21.59 -25.98
C LEU A 369 -14.26 20.90 -27.24
N GLU A 370 -13.38 20.59 -28.20
CA GLU A 370 -13.76 19.95 -29.44
C GLU A 370 -14.34 18.54 -29.21
N ALA A 371 -13.79 17.79 -28.26
CA ALA A 371 -14.33 16.50 -27.84
C ALA A 371 -15.74 16.63 -27.24
N ILE A 372 -15.95 17.48 -26.22
CA ILE A 372 -17.29 17.62 -25.61
C ILE A 372 -18.32 18.24 -26.57
N ARG A 373 -17.87 19.07 -27.51
CA ARG A 373 -18.69 19.59 -28.60
C ARG A 373 -19.09 18.49 -29.58
N PHE A 374 -18.22 17.52 -29.83
CA PHE A 374 -18.54 16.38 -30.69
C PHE A 374 -19.65 15.52 -30.09
N LEU A 375 -19.69 15.32 -28.77
CA LEU A 375 -20.81 14.62 -28.10
C LEU A 375 -22.16 15.29 -28.34
N GLN A 376 -22.22 16.61 -28.56
CA GLN A 376 -23.45 17.27 -29.00
C GLN A 376 -23.73 17.09 -30.48
N LYS A 377 -22.70 17.15 -31.32
CA LYS A 377 -22.87 17.07 -32.78
C LYS A 377 -23.28 15.68 -33.25
N VAL A 378 -22.72 14.64 -32.66
CA VAL A 378 -22.92 13.24 -33.07
C VAL A 378 -24.38 12.79 -32.96
N THR A 379 -25.16 13.45 -32.10
CA THR A 379 -26.58 13.14 -31.86
C THR A 379 -27.51 13.75 -32.90
N GLN A 380 -27.02 14.65 -33.76
CA GLN A 380 -27.85 15.47 -34.64
C GLN A 380 -27.96 14.89 -36.06
N GLY A 381 -29.07 15.18 -36.73
CA GLY A 381 -29.32 14.82 -38.14
C GLY A 381 -29.63 13.34 -38.40
N GLY A 382 -29.56 12.48 -37.37
CA GLY A 382 -29.83 11.05 -37.47
C GLY A 382 -31.23 10.65 -37.00
N LYS A 383 -31.46 9.33 -36.90
CA LYS A 383 -32.61 8.74 -36.20
C LYS A 383 -32.11 7.94 -34.99
N PRO A 384 -32.59 8.23 -33.77
CA PRO A 384 -33.55 9.28 -33.41
C PRO A 384 -32.96 10.69 -33.58
N SER A 385 -33.83 11.69 -33.73
CA SER A 385 -33.44 13.09 -33.84
C SER A 385 -33.78 13.82 -32.53
N PRO A 386 -32.90 13.77 -31.52
CA PRO A 386 -33.14 14.48 -30.27
C PRO A 386 -33.15 16.00 -30.46
N PRO A 387 -33.67 16.78 -29.49
CA PRO A 387 -33.64 18.24 -29.54
C PRO A 387 -32.22 18.80 -29.69
N LEU A 388 -32.13 20.03 -30.21
CA LEU A 388 -30.87 20.76 -30.27
C LEU A 388 -30.28 20.92 -28.86
N GLY A 389 -28.97 20.68 -28.74
CA GLY A 389 -28.26 20.71 -27.46
C GLY A 389 -28.23 19.39 -26.71
N TYR A 390 -28.87 18.33 -27.22
CA TYR A 390 -28.75 16.99 -26.65
C TYR A 390 -27.32 16.45 -26.78
N ILE A 391 -26.71 16.11 -25.65
CA ILE A 391 -25.35 15.58 -25.55
C ILE A 391 -25.42 14.06 -25.51
N ALA A 392 -24.62 13.36 -26.29
CA ALA A 392 -24.41 11.91 -26.13
C ALA A 392 -23.61 11.65 -24.85
N ARG A 393 -23.93 10.57 -24.13
CA ARG A 393 -23.13 10.18 -22.95
C ARG A 393 -21.70 9.80 -23.33
N THR A 394 -21.58 9.04 -24.42
CA THR A 394 -20.31 8.58 -24.96
C THR A 394 -20.48 8.17 -26.42
N VAL A 395 -19.37 7.88 -27.09
CA VAL A 395 -19.30 7.43 -28.47
C VAL A 395 -18.36 6.23 -28.66
N LEU A 396 -18.72 5.38 -29.61
CA LEU A 396 -17.91 4.30 -30.15
C LEU A 396 -17.84 4.41 -31.68
N PRO A 397 -16.68 4.13 -32.31
CA PRO A 397 -16.62 4.08 -33.77
C PRO A 397 -17.44 2.91 -34.31
N ILE A 398 -17.96 3.02 -35.53
CA ILE A 398 -18.73 1.95 -36.19
C ILE A 398 -17.91 0.66 -36.41
N THR A 399 -16.59 0.73 -36.29
CA THR A 399 -15.67 -0.41 -36.38
C THR A 399 -15.59 -1.23 -35.08
N ALA A 400 -16.15 -0.73 -33.97
CA ALA A 400 -16.33 -1.51 -32.75
C ALA A 400 -17.48 -2.50 -32.91
N ASP A 401 -17.54 -3.51 -32.03
CA ASP A 401 -18.69 -4.42 -31.95
C ASP A 401 -19.99 -3.63 -31.72
N ASP A 402 -21.09 -4.04 -32.35
CA ASP A 402 -22.35 -3.31 -32.26
C ASP A 402 -22.85 -3.30 -30.81
N PRO A 403 -22.87 -2.14 -30.13
CA PRO A 403 -23.18 -2.08 -28.72
C PRO A 403 -24.66 -2.37 -28.41
N ASN A 404 -25.54 -2.43 -29.42
CA ASN A 404 -26.94 -2.83 -29.23
C ASN A 404 -27.13 -4.36 -29.26
N GLN A 405 -26.19 -5.11 -29.83
CA GLN A 405 -26.35 -6.56 -29.98
C GLN A 405 -26.44 -7.24 -28.60
N GLY A 406 -27.55 -7.95 -28.36
CA GLY A 406 -27.81 -8.65 -27.09
C GLY A 406 -28.10 -7.74 -25.88
N ARG A 407 -28.18 -6.41 -26.09
CA ARG A 407 -28.35 -5.44 -24.99
C ARG A 407 -29.76 -5.47 -24.40
N LEU A 408 -30.79 -5.65 -25.22
CA LEU A 408 -32.17 -5.66 -24.74
C LEU A 408 -32.42 -6.80 -23.74
N GLU A 409 -31.88 -8.01 -23.97
CA GLU A 409 -31.97 -9.10 -23.00
C GLU A 409 -31.10 -8.83 -21.75
N ALA A 410 -29.92 -8.22 -21.90
CA ALA A 410 -29.09 -7.83 -20.78
C ALA A 410 -29.79 -6.80 -19.86
N ASP A 411 -30.40 -5.77 -20.46
CA ASP A 411 -31.13 -4.73 -19.73
C ASP A 411 -32.35 -5.30 -19.00
N ARG A 412 -33.12 -6.21 -19.63
CA ARG A 412 -34.24 -6.91 -18.96
C ARG A 412 -33.77 -7.74 -17.75
N ARG A 413 -32.61 -8.41 -17.87
CA ARG A 413 -32.03 -9.16 -16.75
C ARG A 413 -31.57 -8.24 -15.62
N MET A 414 -30.93 -7.13 -15.94
CA MET A 414 -30.53 -6.11 -14.96
C MET A 414 -31.75 -5.55 -14.23
N GLN A 415 -32.81 -5.22 -14.98
CA GLN A 415 -34.04 -4.69 -14.42
C GLN A 415 -34.71 -5.69 -13.46
N ALA A 416 -34.80 -6.95 -13.86
CA ALA A 416 -35.48 -7.97 -13.07
C ALA A 416 -34.71 -8.42 -11.82
N LYS A 417 -33.37 -8.36 -11.83
CA LYS A 417 -32.53 -8.96 -10.77
C LYS A 417 -31.83 -7.96 -9.86
N HIS A 418 -31.60 -6.73 -10.32
CA HIS A 418 -30.73 -5.79 -9.62
C HIS A 418 -31.36 -4.42 -9.41
N ASP A 419 -32.00 -3.84 -10.43
CA ASP A 419 -32.57 -2.49 -10.36
C ASP A 419 -33.90 -2.40 -11.11
N LEU A 420 -35.02 -2.42 -10.39
CA LEU A 420 -36.36 -2.34 -10.98
C LEU A 420 -36.60 -1.06 -11.81
N LEU A 421 -35.81 0.00 -11.58
CA LEU A 421 -35.88 1.26 -12.32
C LEU A 421 -34.97 1.28 -13.57
N TRP A 422 -34.23 0.20 -13.83
CA TRP A 422 -33.37 0.09 -15.00
C TRP A 422 -34.18 0.21 -16.29
N LYS A 423 -33.85 1.18 -17.13
CA LYS A 423 -34.58 1.43 -18.37
C LYS A 423 -34.25 0.36 -19.41
N VAL A 424 -35.26 -0.17 -20.07
CA VAL A 424 -35.13 -1.16 -21.17
C VAL A 424 -35.68 -0.51 -22.43
N TYR A 425 -34.81 -0.20 -23.40
CA TYR A 425 -35.21 0.44 -24.66
C TYR A 425 -34.15 0.21 -25.76
N GLU A 426 -34.56 0.37 -27.03
CA GLU A 426 -33.71 0.13 -28.20
C GLU A 426 -34.06 1.10 -29.36
N PRO A 427 -33.07 1.60 -30.11
CA PRO A 427 -31.63 1.49 -29.85
C PRO A 427 -31.20 2.40 -28.70
N ARG A 428 -30.37 1.87 -27.79
CA ARG A 428 -29.66 2.69 -26.79
C ARG A 428 -28.44 3.38 -27.40
N TRP A 429 -27.91 2.79 -28.46
CA TRP A 429 -26.77 3.28 -29.21
C TRP A 429 -27.15 3.47 -30.68
N PRO A 430 -27.96 4.49 -31.00
CA PRO A 430 -28.21 4.85 -32.39
C PRO A 430 -26.91 5.21 -33.14
N LYS A 431 -26.98 5.09 -34.47
CA LYS A 431 -25.91 5.50 -35.37
C LYS A 431 -26.00 7.01 -35.65
N SER A 432 -24.86 7.68 -35.76
CA SER A 432 -24.76 9.06 -36.21
C SER A 432 -25.25 9.22 -37.65
N ALA A 433 -25.60 10.45 -38.04
CA ALA A 433 -26.11 10.75 -39.38
C ALA A 433 -25.14 10.39 -40.52
N ASP A 434 -23.83 10.51 -40.25
CA ASP A 434 -22.74 10.14 -41.18
C ASP A 434 -22.40 8.63 -41.15
N GLY A 435 -23.06 7.86 -40.28
CA GLY A 435 -22.85 6.43 -40.09
C GLY A 435 -21.50 6.05 -39.49
N GLN A 436 -20.69 7.00 -39.01
CA GLN A 436 -19.34 6.74 -38.53
C GLN A 436 -19.29 6.36 -37.04
N TRP A 437 -20.33 6.66 -36.27
CA TRP A 437 -20.34 6.51 -34.81
C TRP A 437 -21.61 5.87 -34.29
N TYR A 438 -21.47 5.07 -33.25
CA TYR A 438 -22.52 4.82 -32.27
C TYR A 438 -22.43 5.88 -31.17
N TRP A 439 -23.57 6.40 -30.73
CA TRP A 439 -23.63 7.34 -29.61
C TRP A 439 -24.62 6.86 -28.56
N LYS A 440 -24.23 6.89 -27.29
CA LYS A 440 -25.06 6.38 -26.19
C LYS A 440 -26.08 7.43 -25.77
N SER A 441 -27.36 7.05 -25.79
CA SER A 441 -28.48 8.00 -25.68
C SER A 441 -29.01 8.21 -24.26
N ASP A 442 -28.41 7.69 -23.20
CA ASP A 442 -28.86 7.88 -21.80
C ASP A 442 -27.93 8.80 -21.01
N THR A 443 -27.86 10.06 -21.42
CA THR A 443 -26.99 11.08 -20.81
C THR A 443 -27.30 11.26 -19.32
N SER A 444 -26.27 11.14 -18.50
CA SER A 444 -26.37 11.33 -17.06
C SER A 444 -26.12 12.80 -16.68
N SER A 445 -26.56 13.20 -15.48
CA SER A 445 -26.48 14.60 -15.04
C SER A 445 -25.04 15.07 -14.82
N ASP A 446 -24.17 14.16 -14.41
CA ASP A 446 -22.75 14.39 -14.18
C ASP A 446 -22.00 14.78 -15.48
N GLU A 447 -22.41 14.27 -16.64
CA GLU A 447 -21.95 14.77 -17.95
C GLU A 447 -22.25 16.26 -18.13
N LEU A 448 -23.48 16.68 -17.79
CA LEU A 448 -23.90 18.07 -17.89
C LEU A 448 -23.12 18.95 -16.91
N ASP A 449 -22.93 18.49 -15.68
CA ASP A 449 -22.17 19.20 -14.65
C ASP A 449 -20.74 19.50 -15.13
N GLY A 450 -20.10 18.51 -15.76
CA GLY A 450 -18.77 18.69 -16.36
C GLY A 450 -18.76 19.75 -17.45
N HIS A 451 -19.70 19.68 -18.39
CA HIS A 451 -19.82 20.64 -19.47
C HIS A 451 -20.08 22.07 -18.95
N PHE A 452 -21.01 22.24 -18.01
CA PHE A 452 -21.33 23.55 -17.43
C PHE A 452 -20.19 24.13 -16.61
N PHE A 453 -19.37 23.30 -15.97
CA PHE A 453 -18.18 23.76 -15.27
C PHE A 453 -17.09 24.22 -16.25
N PHE A 454 -16.83 23.46 -17.32
CA PHE A 454 -15.71 23.70 -18.21
C PHE A 454 -15.95 24.80 -19.25
N LEU A 455 -17.13 24.86 -19.88
CA LEU A 455 -17.42 25.82 -20.96
C LEU A 455 -17.16 27.30 -20.60
N PRO A 456 -17.61 27.83 -19.44
CA PRO A 456 -17.30 29.21 -19.05
C PRO A 456 -15.80 29.42 -18.80
N LEU A 457 -15.13 28.44 -18.18
CA LEU A 457 -13.68 28.51 -17.94
C LEU A 457 -12.89 28.57 -19.24
N TYR A 458 -13.29 27.80 -20.26
CA TYR A 458 -12.65 27.86 -21.57
C TYR A 458 -12.79 29.25 -22.19
N TYR A 459 -14.01 29.81 -22.17
CA TYR A 459 -14.29 31.14 -22.70
C TYR A 459 -13.47 32.21 -21.98
N ASP A 460 -13.49 32.22 -20.64
CA ASP A 460 -12.86 33.25 -19.84
C ASP A 460 -11.33 33.14 -19.81
N LEU A 461 -10.78 31.92 -19.71
CA LEU A 461 -9.38 31.69 -19.34
C LEU A 461 -8.51 31.13 -20.47
N ALA A 462 -9.08 30.43 -21.46
CA ALA A 462 -8.29 29.80 -22.53
C ALA A 462 -8.46 30.52 -23.88
N GLN A 463 -9.65 31.07 -24.15
CA GLN A 463 -9.93 31.80 -25.38
C GLN A 463 -9.42 33.24 -25.34
N ASN A 464 -9.54 33.93 -24.20
CA ASN A 464 -9.31 35.37 -24.09
C ASN A 464 -7.92 35.80 -23.58
N CYS A 465 -7.02 34.88 -23.24
CA CYS A 465 -5.63 35.23 -22.93
C CYS A 465 -4.85 35.54 -24.23
N LEU A 466 -5.09 36.71 -24.83
CA LEU A 466 -4.31 37.28 -25.94
C LEU A 466 -3.48 38.46 -25.45
#